data_AF-A0A833EA11-F1
#
_entry.id   AF-A0A833EA11-F1
#
_cell.length_a   1.000
_cell.length_b   1.000
_cell.length_c   1.000
_cell.angle_alpha   90.00
_cell.angle_beta   90.00
_cell.angle_gamma   90.00
#
_symmetry.space_group_name_H-M   'P 1'
#
loop_
_entity.id
_entity.type
_entity.pdbx_description
1 polymer ?
#
loop_
_entity_poly.entity_id
_entity_poly.type
_entity_poly.pdbx_seq_one_letter_code
_entity_poly.pdbx_strand_id
1 'polypeptide(L)'
;MGQDSSLTSNDYMALAGVILVIFALLMLVGNFGNLFKPVSPETVMINNLYRFIYISGSAVGAIFLGALIFLSIRFREKKQG
;
A
#
# COMPACT_ATOMS: atom_id res chain seq x y z
N MET A 1 -28.30 -9.67 19.67
CA MET A 1 -28.08 -10.83 18.76
C MET A 1 -26.77 -10.56 18.04
N GLY A 2 -25.70 -11.25 18.45
CA GLY A 2 -24.38 -11.08 17.84
C GLY A 2 -24.40 -11.63 16.43
N GLN A 3 -24.32 -10.76 15.42
CA GLN A 3 -23.86 -11.18 14.11
C GLN A 3 -22.41 -11.61 14.28
N ASP A 4 -22.08 -12.84 13.88
CA ASP A 4 -20.72 -13.34 13.83
C ASP A 4 -19.82 -12.27 13.19
N SER A 5 -18.98 -11.67 14.02
CA SER A 5 -18.13 -10.53 13.67
C SER A 5 -16.81 -11.00 13.04
N SER A 6 -16.84 -12.12 12.32
CA SER A 6 -15.71 -12.66 11.60
C SER A 6 -15.64 -12.03 10.21
N LEU A 7 -14.44 -11.63 9.79
CA LEU A 7 -14.19 -11.19 8.43
C LEU A 7 -14.35 -12.38 7.48
N THR A 8 -15.12 -12.19 6.41
CA THR A 8 -15.28 -13.22 5.38
C THR A 8 -14.06 -13.22 4.47
N SER A 9 -13.75 -14.33 3.78
CA SER A 9 -12.66 -14.38 2.79
C SER A 9 -12.73 -13.26 1.75
N ASN A 10 -13.94 -12.85 1.36
CA ASN A 10 -14.15 -11.74 0.43
C ASN A 10 -13.67 -10.39 0.99
N ASP A 11 -13.79 -10.17 2.30
CA ASP A 11 -13.32 -8.95 2.97
C ASP A 11 -11.79 -8.87 2.92
N TYR A 12 -11.11 -10.00 3.14
CA TYR A 12 -9.65 -10.09 3.03
C TYR A 12 -9.18 -9.88 1.59
N MET A 13 -9.91 -10.40 0.60
CA MET A 13 -9.63 -10.14 -0.82
C MET A 13 -9.82 -8.66 -1.17
N ALA A 14 -10.88 -8.03 -0.66
CA ALA A 14 -11.11 -6.60 -0.85
C ALA A 14 -9.99 -5.76 -0.24
N LEU A 15 -9.59 -6.07 1.00
CA LEU A 15 -8.46 -5.42 1.68
C LEU A 15 -7.16 -5.57 0.87
N ALA A 16 -6.82 -6.80 0.47
CA ALA A 16 -5.63 -7.08 -0.33
C ALA A 16 -5.69 -6.32 -1.68
N GLY A 17 -6.84 -6.27 -2.33
CA GLY A 17 -7.06 -5.52 -3.56
C GLY A 17 -6.79 -4.02 -3.38
N VAL A 18 -7.33 -3.42 -2.32
CA VAL A 18 -7.09 -1.99 -2.01
C VAL A 18 -5.60 -1.73 -1.74
N ILE A 19 -4.94 -2.58 -0.94
CA ILE A 19 -3.51 -2.45 -0.66
C ILE A 19 -2.69 -2.54 -1.95
N LEU A 20 -2.97 -3.53 -2.82
CA LEU A 20 -2.27 -3.72 -4.08
C LEU A 20 -2.45 -2.53 -5.03
N VAL A 21 -3.67 -1.98 -5.12
CA VAL A 21 -3.94 -0.79 -5.95
C VAL A 21 -3.15 0.41 -5.44
N ILE A 22 -3.17 0.68 -4.14
CA ILE A 22 -2.42 1.80 -3.55
C ILE A 22 -0.92 1.61 -3.76
N PHE A 23 -0.41 0.41 -3.51
CA PHE A 23 1.00 0.09 -3.73
C PHE A 23 1.40 0.30 -5.19
N ALA A 24 0.60 -0.19 -6.14
CA ALA A 24 0.84 0.00 -7.56
C ALA A 24 0.86 1.49 -7.94
N LEU A 25 -0.09 2.29 -7.43
CA LEU A 25 -0.11 3.74 -7.65
C LEU A 25 1.15 4.42 -7.10
N LEU A 26 1.57 4.08 -5.87
CA LEU A 26 2.80 4.62 -5.28
C LEU A 26 4.04 4.23 -6.11
N MET A 27 4.11 2.99 -6.59
CA MET A 27 5.21 2.53 -7.44
C MET A 27 5.25 3.26 -8.78
N LEU A 28 4.10 3.50 -9.40
CA LEU A 28 4.00 4.23 -10.66
C LEU A 28 4.39 5.70 -10.49
N VAL A 29 3.84 6.39 -9.47
CA VAL A 29 4.13 7.80 -9.20
C VAL A 29 5.62 8.03 -8.89
N GLY A 30 6.25 7.10 -8.17
CA GLY A 30 7.67 7.19 -7.84
C GLY A 30 8.61 6.57 -8.86
N ASN A 31 8.14 6.21 -10.07
CA ASN A 31 8.96 5.55 -11.09
C ASN A 31 9.75 4.34 -10.54
N PHE A 32 9.09 3.51 -9.72
CA PHE A 32 9.68 2.34 -9.05
C PHE A 32 10.92 2.67 -8.20
N GLY A 33 10.99 3.88 -7.64
CA GLY A 33 12.10 4.37 -6.84
C GLY A 33 13.33 4.80 -7.65
N ASN A 34 13.24 4.88 -8.98
CA ASN A 34 14.28 5.46 -9.82
C ASN A 34 14.20 6.99 -9.81
N LEU A 35 14.55 7.56 -8.67
CA LEU A 35 14.45 9.00 -8.39
C LEU A 35 15.63 9.80 -8.95
N PHE A 36 16.80 9.15 -9.09
CA PHE A 36 18.03 9.80 -9.52
C PHE A 36 18.63 9.10 -10.74
N LYS A 37 19.32 9.87 -11.58
CA LYS A 37 20.18 9.34 -12.64
C LYS A 37 21.61 9.29 -12.10
N PRO A 38 22.14 8.10 -11.74
CA PRO A 38 23.50 8.00 -11.22
C PRO A 38 24.53 8.36 -12.30
N VAL A 39 25.57 9.10 -11.90
CA VAL A 39 26.64 9.61 -12.78
C VAL A 39 28.01 9.01 -12.47
N SER A 40 28.14 8.33 -11.32
CA SER A 40 29.34 7.62 -10.87
C SER A 40 28.97 6.27 -10.22
N PRO A 41 29.93 5.33 -10.08
CA PRO A 41 29.69 4.05 -9.39
C PRO A 41 29.13 4.20 -7.97
N GLU A 42 29.61 5.19 -7.22
CA GLU A 42 29.15 5.49 -5.85
C GLU A 42 27.68 5.94 -5.86
N THR A 43 27.30 6.78 -6.82
CA THR A 43 25.92 7.24 -6.95
C THR A 43 24.95 6.11 -7.34
N VAL A 44 25.43 5.06 -8.02
CA VAL A 44 24.61 3.87 -8.31
C VAL A 44 24.27 3.13 -7.01
N MET A 45 25.25 2.94 -6.12
CA MET A 45 25.03 2.28 -4.83
C MET A 45 24.02 3.05 -3.98
N ILE A 46 24.17 4.38 -3.91
CA ILE A 46 23.26 5.26 -3.19
C ILE A 46 21.85 5.18 -3.81
N ASN A 47 21.72 5.26 -5.13
CA ASN A 47 20.42 5.16 -5.81
C ASN A 47 19.72 3.82 -5.52
N ASN A 48 20.45 2.71 -5.49
CA ASN A 48 19.88 1.41 -5.15
C ASN A 48 19.35 1.36 -3.71
N LEU A 49 20.05 2.00 -2.76
CA LEU A 49 19.61 2.09 -1.37
C LEU A 49 18.32 2.93 -1.26
N TYR A 50 18.27 4.10 -1.90
CA TYR A 50 17.06 4.93 -1.92
C TYR A 50 15.89 4.23 -2.60
N ARG A 51 16.15 3.50 -3.69
CA ARG A 51 15.14 2.69 -4.37
C ARG A 51 14.57 1.60 -3.45
N PHE A 52 15.44 0.89 -2.72
CA PHE A 52 15.01 -0.10 -1.74
C PHE A 52 14.14 0.52 -0.64
N ILE A 53 14.58 1.65 -0.07
CA ILE A 53 13.83 2.39 0.95
C ILE A 53 12.46 2.84 0.41
N TYR A 54 12.43 3.39 -0.81
CA TYR A 54 11.20 3.85 -1.44
C TYR A 54 10.17 2.72 -1.59
N ILE A 55 10.60 1.58 -2.14
CA ILE A 55 9.74 0.42 -2.37
C ILE A 55 9.23 -0.13 -1.02
N SER A 56 10.13 -0.28 -0.04
CA SER A 56 9.78 -0.81 1.27
C SER A 56 8.82 0.12 2.02
N GLY A 57 9.10 1.42 2.02
CA GLY A 57 8.23 2.44 2.61
C GLY A 57 6.87 2.51 1.92
N SER A 58 6.83 2.37 0.59
CA SER A 58 5.58 2.31 -0.17
C SER A 58 4.75 1.08 0.18
N ALA A 59 5.39 -0.07 0.42
CA ALA A 59 4.69 -1.28 0.84
C ALA A 59 4.03 -1.11 2.22
N VAL A 60 4.79 -0.60 3.21
CA VAL A 60 4.26 -0.32 4.55
C VAL A 60 3.15 0.73 4.49
N GLY A 61 3.36 1.81 3.74
CA GLY A 61 2.38 2.87 3.54
C GLY A 61 1.09 2.38 2.89
N ALA A 62 1.20 1.52 1.87
CA ALA A 62 0.05 0.94 1.18
C ALA A 62 -0.76 0.02 2.10
N ILE A 63 -0.10 -0.78 2.94
CA ILE A 63 -0.78 -1.62 3.95
C ILE A 63 -1.58 -0.73 4.91
N PHE A 64 -0.94 0.32 5.45
CA PHE A 64 -1.58 1.22 6.41
C PHE A 64 -2.75 2.00 5.81
N LEU A 65 -2.55 2.64 4.65
CA LEU A 65 -3.59 3.38 3.95
C LEU A 65 -4.72 2.46 3.47
N GLY A 66 -4.38 1.27 2.95
CA GLY A 66 -5.36 0.29 2.50
C GLY A 66 -6.24 -0.20 3.65
N ALA A 67 -5.65 -0.47 4.81
CA ALA A 67 -6.41 -0.81 6.02
C ALA A 67 -7.33 0.33 6.46
N LEU A 68 -6.85 1.57 6.47
CA LEU A 68 -7.67 2.73 6.81
C LEU A 68 -8.87 2.91 5.87
N ILE A 69 -8.65 2.81 4.56
CA ILE A 69 -9.71 2.92 3.56
C ILE A 69 -10.73 1.79 3.72
N PHE A 70 -10.27 0.54 3.85
CA PHE A 70 -11.13 -0.62 4.03
C PHE A 70 -12.01 -0.48 5.28
N LEU A 71 -11.42 -0.12 6.42
CA LEU A 71 -12.16 0.11 7.67
C LEU A 71 -13.16 1.25 7.51
N SER A 72 -12.77 2.36 6.89
CA SER A 72 -13.65 3.52 6.66
C SER A 72 -14.91 3.14 5.87
N ILE A 73 -14.74 2.39 4.77
CA ILE A 73 -15.85 1.90 3.95
C ILE A 73 -16.74 0.96 4.77
N ARG A 74 -16.14 -0.02 5.45
CA ARG A 74 -16.89 -1.03 6.22
C ARG A 74 -17.70 -0.42 7.36
N PHE A 75 -17.14 0.53 8.10
CA PHE A 75 -17.87 1.21 9.18
C PHE A 75 -18.94 2.17 8.67
N ARG A 76 -18.76 2.73 7.46
CA ARG A 76 -19.78 3.56 6.82
C ARG A 76 -21.00 2.74 6.41
N GLU A 77 -20.80 1.58 5.80
CA GLU A 77 -21.89 0.66 5.43
C GLU A 77 -22.68 0.18 6.66
N LYS A 78 -21.98 -0.15 7.75
CA LYS A 78 -22.62 -0.56 9.02
C LYS A 78 -23.45 0.53 9.71
N LYS A 79 -23.26 1.81 9.36
CA LYS A 79 -24.07 2.91 9.91
C LYS A 79 -25.32 3.24 9.07
N GLN A 80 -25.40 2.72 7.84
CA GLN A 80 -26.49 3.03 6.90
C GLN A 80 -27.54 1.92 6.78
N GLY A 81 -27.42 0.84 7.56
CA GLY A 81 -28.46 -0.18 7.78
C GLY A 81 -28.76 -0.33 9.26
#